data_AF-A0AAU5SS78-F1
#
_entry.id   AF-A0AAU5SS78-F1
#
_cell.length_a   1.000
_cell.length_b   1.000
_cell.length_c   1.000
_cell.angle_alpha   90.00
_cell.angle_beta   90.00
_cell.angle_gamma   90.00
#
_symmetry.space_group_name_H-M   'P 1'
#
loop_
_entity.id
_entity.type
_entity.pdbx_description
1 polymer ?
#
loop_
_entity_poly.entity_id
_entity_poly.type
_entity_poly.pdbx_seq_one_letter_code
_entity_poly.pdbx_strand_id
1 'polypeptide(L)'
;MSTIDILSPAGDKAGTVELPAEIFDAKTSVPLIHQVVVAQLAAARQGTHKTKTRGEVRGGGRKPYRQKGTGRARQGSTRAPQFAGGGVVHGPQPRDYSQRTPKKMKVAALRGALSDRARHSRIHVVTGVVEGAASTKAAKTLFGKISERKNLLLVVERADEAAWLSARNLPQVHILEPGQLNTYDVIVSDDVVFTQAALESFVSGPKADETEGSDA
;
A
#
# COMPACT_ATOMS: atom_id res chain seq x y z
N MET A 1 -28.26 4.14 -2.63
CA MET A 1 -27.49 5.37 -2.34
C MET A 1 -27.55 5.57 -0.84
N SER A 2 -26.40 5.73 -0.18
CA SER A 2 -26.33 5.97 1.26
C SER A 2 -25.90 7.42 1.50
N THR A 3 -26.68 8.14 2.29
CA THR A 3 -26.37 9.52 2.69
C THR A 3 -25.48 9.50 3.93
N ILE A 4 -24.42 10.30 3.94
CA ILE A 4 -23.49 10.46 5.08
C ILE A 4 -23.45 11.93 5.48
N ASP A 5 -23.41 12.18 6.79
CA ASP A 5 -23.24 13.52 7.36
C ASP A 5 -21.80 14.00 7.15
N ILE A 6 -21.65 15.25 6.70
CA ILE A 6 -20.37 15.95 6.65
C ILE A 6 -20.14 16.61 8.02
N LEU A 7 -18.98 16.34 8.63
CA LEU A 7 -18.58 16.92 9.90
C LEU A 7 -17.63 18.11 9.70
N SER A 8 -17.78 19.15 10.51
CA SER A 8 -16.79 20.22 10.63
C SER A 8 -15.55 19.75 11.41
N PRO A 9 -14.42 20.48 11.37
CA PRO A 9 -13.27 20.20 12.24
C PRO A 9 -13.61 20.30 13.73
N ALA A 10 -14.66 21.04 14.09
CA ALA A 10 -15.21 21.09 15.45
C ALA A 10 -16.01 19.82 15.81
N GLY A 11 -16.40 19.00 14.83
CA GLY A 11 -17.21 17.77 15.01
C GLY A 11 -18.71 18.01 14.89
N ASP A 12 -19.13 19.20 14.47
CA ASP A 12 -20.53 19.55 14.26
C ASP A 12 -21.00 19.14 12.86
N LYS A 13 -22.30 18.89 12.68
CA LYS A 13 -22.85 18.58 11.36
C LYS A 13 -22.84 19.83 10.48
N ALA A 14 -22.07 19.78 9.39
CA ALA A 14 -21.93 20.86 8.42
C ALA A 14 -22.82 20.66 7.17
N GLY A 15 -23.22 19.42 6.88
CA GLY A 15 -24.06 19.10 5.72
C GLY A 15 -24.24 17.60 5.54
N THR A 16 -24.72 17.19 4.37
CA THR A 16 -24.83 15.78 3.96
C THR A 16 -24.28 15.59 2.56
N VAL A 17 -23.74 14.40 2.29
CA VAL A 17 -23.28 13.99 0.96
C VAL A 17 -23.83 12.62 0.61
N GLU A 18 -24.17 12.43 -0.66
CA GLU A 18 -24.63 11.15 -1.17
C GLU A 18 -23.47 10.33 -1.71
N LEU A 19 -23.35 9.08 -1.27
CA LEU A 19 -22.37 8.14 -1.82
C LEU A 19 -22.93 7.43 -3.07
N PRO A 20 -22.22 7.49 -4.22
CA PRO A 20 -22.61 6.76 -5.41
C PRO A 20 -22.63 5.25 -5.19
N ALA A 21 -23.76 4.61 -5.50
CA ALA A 21 -23.95 3.17 -5.29
C ALA A 21 -22.95 2.31 -6.09
N GLU A 22 -22.51 2.77 -7.26
CA GLU A 22 -21.55 2.03 -8.09
C GLU A 22 -20.17 1.83 -7.44
N ILE A 23 -19.80 2.72 -6.51
CA ILE A 23 -18.50 2.72 -5.83
C ILE A 23 -18.62 2.13 -4.43
N PHE A 24 -19.67 2.53 -3.71
CA PHE A 24 -19.86 2.24 -2.28
C PHE A 24 -20.91 1.17 -1.98
N ASP A 25 -21.57 0.58 -2.99
CA ASP A 25 -22.48 -0.55 -2.83
C ASP A 25 -22.18 -1.71 -3.81
N ALA A 26 -20.90 -1.91 -4.12
CA ALA A 26 -20.44 -3.05 -4.90
C ALA A 26 -20.52 -4.36 -4.08
N LYS A 27 -20.61 -5.50 -4.78
CA LYS A 27 -20.52 -6.82 -4.14
C LYS A 27 -19.10 -7.07 -3.65
N THR A 28 -18.93 -7.22 -2.34
CA THR A 28 -17.64 -7.56 -1.72
C THR A 28 -17.25 -9.00 -2.07
N SER A 29 -16.06 -9.18 -2.65
CA SER A 29 -15.50 -10.50 -2.97
C SER A 29 -14.15 -10.69 -2.28
N VAL A 30 -14.15 -11.51 -1.23
CA VAL A 30 -12.95 -11.78 -0.41
C VAL A 30 -11.80 -12.38 -1.23
N PRO A 31 -12.01 -13.38 -2.13
CA PRO A 31 -10.90 -13.94 -2.92
C PRO A 31 -10.26 -12.91 -3.86
N LEU A 32 -11.07 -12.03 -4.46
CA LEU A 32 -10.58 -10.96 -5.32
C LEU A 32 -9.73 -9.96 -4.54
N ILE A 33 -10.26 -9.51 -3.40
CA ILE A 33 -9.58 -8.59 -2.49
C ILE A 33 -8.24 -9.19 -2.04
N HIS A 34 -8.25 -10.45 -1.58
CA HIS A 34 -7.06 -11.17 -1.16
C HIS A 34 -6.00 -11.20 -2.28
N GLN A 35 -6.38 -11.56 -3.51
CA GLN A 35 -5.45 -11.61 -4.63
C GLN A 35 -4.80 -10.24 -4.93
N VAL A 36 -5.60 -9.16 -4.92
CA VAL A 36 -5.09 -7.81 -5.16
C VAL A 36 -4.14 -7.37 -4.04
N VAL A 37 -4.50 -7.63 -2.78
CA VAL A 37 -3.66 -7.30 -1.62
C VAL A 37 -2.34 -8.07 -1.65
N VAL A 38 -2.37 -9.38 -1.93
CA VAL A 38 -1.15 -10.18 -2.05
C VAL A 38 -0.26 -9.67 -3.18
N ALA A 39 -0.84 -9.31 -4.33
CA ALA A 39 -0.07 -8.73 -5.43
C ALA A 39 0.55 -7.37 -5.07
N GLN A 40 -0.16 -6.52 -4.33
CA GLN A 40 0.35 -5.23 -3.85
C GLN A 40 1.51 -5.42 -2.85
N LEU A 41 1.36 -6.31 -1.88
CA LEU A 41 2.40 -6.65 -0.91
C LEU A 41 3.62 -7.31 -1.58
N ALA A 42 3.40 -8.14 -2.60
CA ALA A 42 4.47 -8.73 -3.38
C ALA A 42 5.24 -7.68 -4.18
N ALA A 43 4.56 -6.69 -4.77
CA ALA A 43 5.21 -5.57 -5.48
C ALA A 43 6.00 -4.65 -4.54
N ALA A 44 5.57 -4.49 -3.28
CA ALA A 44 6.32 -3.74 -2.27
C ALA A 44 7.64 -4.43 -1.83
N ARG A 45 7.80 -5.73 -2.12
CA ARG A 45 8.99 -6.50 -1.75
C ARG A 45 10.14 -6.24 -2.72
N GLN A 46 11.19 -5.56 -2.24
CA GLN A 46 12.36 -5.18 -3.05
C GLN A 46 13.17 -6.36 -3.64
N GLY A 47 13.20 -7.52 -2.97
CA GLY A 47 13.92 -8.69 -3.48
C GLY A 47 15.44 -8.57 -3.56
N THR A 48 16.05 -7.69 -2.79
CA THR A 48 17.51 -7.46 -2.70
C THR A 48 18.21 -8.47 -1.79
N HIS A 49 18.22 -9.74 -2.21
CA HIS A 49 18.81 -10.85 -1.47
C HIS A 49 19.66 -11.70 -2.42
N LYS A 50 20.92 -11.96 -2.06
CA LYS A 50 21.85 -12.72 -2.90
C LYS A 50 22.84 -13.53 -2.07
N THR A 51 23.04 -14.78 -2.43
CA THR A 51 24.20 -15.59 -1.97
C THR A 51 25.16 -15.86 -3.11
N LYS A 52 26.45 -15.97 -2.80
CA LYS A 52 27.47 -16.34 -3.78
C LYS A 52 27.36 -17.82 -4.14
N THR A 53 27.16 -18.08 -5.42
CA THR A 53 27.30 -19.42 -6.01
C THR A 53 28.76 -19.84 -6.02
N ARG A 54 29.02 -21.13 -6.27
CA ARG A 54 30.41 -21.67 -6.33
C ARG A 54 31.34 -20.86 -7.23
N GLY A 55 30.85 -20.31 -8.34
CA GLY A 55 31.64 -19.51 -9.28
C GLY A 55 31.94 -18.08 -8.80
N GLU A 56 31.13 -17.55 -7.89
CA GLU A 56 31.27 -16.19 -7.37
C GLU A 56 32.14 -16.12 -6.09
N VAL A 57 32.43 -17.27 -5.47
CA VAL A 57 33.30 -17.34 -4.29
C VAL A 57 34.78 -17.34 -4.73
N ARG A 58 35.59 -16.45 -4.14
CA ARG A 58 37.01 -16.27 -4.48
C ARG A 58 37.83 -17.56 -4.32
N GLY A 59 38.53 -17.98 -5.38
CA GLY A 59 39.48 -19.11 -5.36
C GLY A 59 38.89 -20.41 -5.93
N GLY A 60 39.47 -21.56 -5.59
CA GLY A 60 38.95 -22.87 -6.02
C GLY A 60 39.19 -23.25 -7.49
N GLY A 61 40.00 -22.48 -8.22
CA GLY A 61 40.36 -22.73 -9.62
C GLY A 61 41.42 -23.82 -9.85
N ARG A 62 42.03 -24.34 -8.77
CA ARG A 62 42.98 -25.47 -8.82
C ARG A 62 42.39 -26.68 -8.10
N LYS A 63 42.56 -27.85 -8.71
CA LYS A 63 42.22 -29.12 -8.07
C LYS A 63 43.06 -29.33 -6.81
N PRO A 64 42.47 -29.64 -5.65
CA PRO A 64 43.22 -29.75 -4.39
C PRO A 64 44.33 -30.80 -4.40
N TYR A 65 44.13 -31.93 -5.09
CA TYR A 65 45.09 -33.02 -5.23
C TYR A 65 44.77 -33.93 -6.43
N ARG A 66 45.69 -34.86 -6.75
CA ARG A 66 45.55 -35.83 -7.85
C ARG A 66 44.28 -36.69 -7.71
N GLN A 67 43.72 -37.16 -8.84
CA GLN A 67 42.43 -37.87 -8.89
C GLN A 67 42.39 -39.22 -8.14
N LYS A 68 43.53 -39.91 -8.04
CA LYS A 68 43.67 -41.23 -7.41
C LYS A 68 44.98 -41.30 -6.61
N GLY A 69 45.09 -42.26 -5.69
CA GLY A 69 46.33 -42.56 -4.96
C GLY A 69 46.59 -41.69 -3.72
N THR A 70 45.58 -41.06 -3.13
CA THR A 70 45.72 -40.20 -1.92
C THR A 70 45.01 -40.75 -0.69
N GLY A 71 44.17 -41.79 -0.82
CA GLY A 71 43.33 -42.31 0.25
C GLY A 71 42.17 -41.40 0.69
N ARG A 72 42.07 -40.18 0.15
CA ARG A 72 41.01 -39.20 0.45
C ARG A 72 39.85 -39.29 -0.55
N ALA A 73 38.68 -38.77 -0.16
CA ALA A 73 37.55 -38.59 -1.07
C ALA A 73 37.92 -37.75 -2.30
N ARG A 74 37.26 -37.95 -3.45
CA ARG A 74 37.57 -37.20 -4.68
C ARG A 74 37.06 -35.76 -4.57
N GLN A 75 37.92 -34.79 -4.84
CA GLN A 75 37.56 -33.38 -4.81
C GLN A 75 38.03 -32.63 -6.04
N GLY A 76 37.12 -31.86 -6.63
CA GLY A 76 37.39 -31.04 -7.82
C GLY A 76 37.80 -29.61 -7.51
N SER A 77 37.38 -29.07 -6.36
CA SER A 77 37.63 -27.68 -5.97
C SER A 77 37.46 -27.53 -4.45
N THR A 78 38.13 -26.54 -3.85
CA THR A 78 37.92 -26.15 -2.45
C THR A 78 36.67 -25.29 -2.24
N ARG A 79 36.01 -24.84 -3.31
CA ARG A 79 34.77 -24.02 -3.25
C ARG A 79 33.49 -24.80 -3.51
N ALA A 80 33.57 -26.13 -3.51
CA ALA A 80 32.39 -26.98 -3.67
C ALA A 80 31.43 -26.82 -2.46
N PRO A 81 30.11 -27.00 -2.63
CA PRO A 81 29.11 -26.69 -1.60
C PRO A 81 29.29 -27.44 -0.28
N GLN A 82 29.82 -28.66 -0.32
CA GLN A 82 30.08 -29.47 0.86
C GLN A 82 31.29 -28.98 1.69
N PHE A 83 32.07 -28.02 1.20
CA PHE A 83 33.19 -27.43 1.94
C PHE A 83 32.73 -26.25 2.79
N ALA A 84 33.37 -26.09 3.96
CA ALA A 84 33.31 -24.84 4.69
C ALA A 84 33.88 -23.69 3.84
N GLY A 85 33.14 -22.59 3.72
CA GLY A 85 33.48 -21.49 2.81
C GLY A 85 33.35 -21.84 1.31
N GLY A 86 32.60 -22.90 0.99
CA GLY A 86 32.13 -23.21 -0.35
C GLY A 86 30.95 -22.32 -0.78
N GLY A 87 30.58 -22.40 -2.05
CA GLY A 87 29.41 -21.67 -2.57
C GLY A 87 28.08 -22.34 -2.27
N VAL A 88 27.00 -21.55 -2.25
CA VAL A 88 25.63 -22.05 -2.05
C VAL A 88 25.03 -22.46 -3.40
N VAL A 89 24.42 -23.66 -3.48
CA VAL A 89 23.83 -24.18 -4.73
C VAL A 89 22.49 -23.51 -5.04
N HIS A 90 21.51 -23.67 -4.15
CA HIS A 90 20.17 -23.10 -4.28
C HIS A 90 19.95 -22.08 -3.17
N GLY A 91 20.65 -20.96 -3.29
CA GLY A 91 20.49 -19.83 -2.38
C GLY A 91 19.61 -18.74 -3.00
N PRO A 92 19.23 -17.74 -2.20
CA PRO A 92 18.45 -16.60 -2.69
C PRO A 92 19.20 -15.87 -3.81
N GLN A 93 18.44 -15.48 -4.82
CA GLN A 93 18.89 -14.63 -5.92
C GLN A 93 17.99 -13.39 -6.02
N PRO A 94 18.53 -12.23 -6.43
CA PRO A 94 17.71 -11.06 -6.66
C PRO A 94 16.64 -11.36 -7.68
N ARG A 95 15.39 -11.03 -7.36
CA ARG A 95 14.24 -11.23 -8.26
C ARG A 95 13.18 -10.19 -7.97
N ASP A 96 12.43 -9.85 -9.02
CA ASP A 96 11.20 -9.10 -8.88
C ASP A 96 10.06 -10.04 -8.42
N TYR A 97 9.29 -9.56 -7.44
CA TYR A 97 8.13 -10.26 -6.89
C TYR A 97 6.81 -9.70 -7.43
N SER A 98 6.85 -8.69 -8.30
CA SER A 98 5.66 -8.06 -8.87
C SER A 98 4.81 -9.05 -9.66
N GLN A 99 3.50 -8.92 -9.52
CA GLN A 99 2.52 -9.77 -10.19
C GLN A 99 1.57 -8.90 -11.01
N ARG A 100 1.42 -9.22 -12.31
CA ARG A 100 0.52 -8.48 -13.18
C ARG A 100 -0.93 -8.76 -12.80
N THR A 101 -1.61 -7.74 -12.29
CA THR A 101 -3.03 -7.79 -11.93
C THR A 101 -3.86 -6.95 -12.91
N PRO A 102 -4.91 -7.50 -13.55
CA PRO A 102 -5.80 -6.76 -14.45
C PRO A 102 -6.38 -5.49 -13.82
N LYS A 103 -6.50 -4.40 -14.60
CA LYS A 103 -7.03 -3.11 -14.13
C LYS A 103 -8.42 -3.25 -13.51
N LYS A 104 -9.33 -3.98 -14.15
CA LYS A 104 -10.69 -4.22 -13.66
C LYS A 104 -10.72 -4.92 -12.30
N MET A 105 -9.77 -5.83 -12.04
CA MET A 105 -9.67 -6.51 -10.74
C MET A 105 -9.26 -5.54 -9.63
N LYS A 106 -8.31 -4.65 -9.88
CA LYS A 106 -7.88 -3.62 -8.91
C LYS A 106 -9.04 -2.69 -8.54
N VAL A 107 -9.76 -2.19 -9.55
CA VAL A 107 -10.91 -1.31 -9.36
C VAL A 107 -12.03 -2.02 -8.58
N ALA A 108 -12.37 -3.25 -8.97
CA ALA A 108 -13.41 -4.02 -8.30
C ALA A 108 -13.04 -4.37 -6.84
N ALA A 109 -11.76 -4.66 -6.55
CA ALA A 109 -11.30 -4.92 -5.20
C ALA A 109 -11.37 -3.67 -4.31
N LEU A 110 -10.95 -2.50 -4.83
CA LEU A 110 -11.07 -1.22 -4.11
C LEU A 110 -12.54 -0.88 -3.81
N ARG A 111 -13.43 -0.97 -4.81
CA ARG A 111 -14.86 -0.74 -4.63
C ARG A 111 -15.46 -1.70 -3.60
N GLY A 112 -15.10 -2.99 -3.68
CA GLY A 112 -15.54 -3.99 -2.70
C GLY A 112 -15.09 -3.69 -1.27
N ALA A 113 -13.87 -3.19 -1.08
CA ALA A 113 -13.33 -2.80 0.22
C ALA A 113 -14.02 -1.53 0.77
N LEU A 114 -14.23 -0.51 -0.06
CA LEU A 114 -14.96 0.70 0.33
C LEU A 114 -16.44 0.40 0.62
N SER A 115 -17.07 -0.49 -0.16
CA SER A 115 -18.46 -0.91 0.08
C SER A 115 -18.63 -1.64 1.40
N ASP A 116 -17.64 -2.45 1.81
CA ASP A 116 -17.62 -3.07 3.13
C ASP A 116 -17.54 -2.01 4.25
N ARG A 117 -16.68 -0.99 4.11
CA ARG A 117 -16.60 0.12 5.06
C ARG A 117 -17.89 0.94 5.11
N ALA A 118 -18.49 1.22 3.95
CA ALA A 118 -19.76 1.96 3.85
C ALA A 118 -20.91 1.24 4.58
N ARG A 119 -21.07 -0.08 4.36
CA ARG A 119 -22.12 -0.89 5.01
C ARG A 119 -22.02 -0.95 6.53
N HIS A 120 -20.81 -0.80 7.08
CA HIS A 120 -20.57 -0.81 8.51
C HIS A 120 -20.46 0.60 9.12
N SER A 121 -20.88 1.64 8.39
CA SER A 121 -20.83 3.05 8.81
C SER A 121 -19.43 3.51 9.23
N ARG A 122 -18.40 3.04 8.50
CA ARG A 122 -16.98 3.31 8.75
C ARG A 122 -16.36 4.31 7.75
N ILE A 123 -17.22 4.99 7.01
CA ILE A 123 -16.82 6.07 6.12
C ILE A 123 -17.32 7.37 6.73
N HIS A 124 -16.42 8.32 6.91
CA HIS A 124 -16.72 9.63 7.46
C HIS A 124 -16.26 10.69 6.48
N VAL A 125 -17.00 11.79 6.42
CA VAL A 125 -16.67 12.93 5.54
C VAL A 125 -16.50 14.16 6.42
N VAL A 126 -15.41 14.88 6.23
CA VAL A 126 -15.12 16.13 6.94
C VAL A 126 -14.94 17.26 5.94
N THR A 127 -15.32 18.49 6.30
CA THR A 127 -15.03 19.65 5.44
C THR A 127 -13.54 19.93 5.35
N GLY A 128 -12.81 19.68 6.44
CA GLY A 128 -11.35 19.80 6.53
C GLY A 128 -10.83 19.16 7.82
N VAL A 129 -9.51 19.10 7.99
CA VAL A 129 -8.88 18.52 9.19
C VAL A 129 -8.62 19.58 10.27
N VAL A 130 -8.33 20.81 9.87
CA VAL A 130 -8.04 21.94 10.77
C VAL A 130 -8.65 23.24 10.22
N GLU A 131 -9.04 24.14 11.11
CA GLU A 131 -9.48 25.50 10.76
C GLU A 131 -8.29 26.46 10.90
N GLY A 132 -7.52 26.65 9.83
CA GLY A 132 -6.38 27.56 9.79
C GLY A 132 -5.02 26.86 9.83
N ALA A 133 -4.17 27.23 10.80
CA ALA A 133 -2.78 26.76 10.86
C ALA A 133 -2.67 25.26 11.21
N ALA A 134 -1.62 24.61 10.70
CA ALA A 134 -1.35 23.21 10.96
C ALA A 134 -1.21 22.93 12.47
N SER A 135 -2.00 22.00 12.99
CA SER A 135 -2.05 21.64 14.41
C SER A 135 -2.41 20.17 14.61
N THR A 136 -1.43 19.38 15.04
CA THR A 136 -1.62 17.95 15.35
C THR A 136 -2.59 17.73 16.50
N LYS A 137 -2.65 18.67 17.47
CA LYS A 137 -3.58 18.59 18.59
C LYS A 137 -5.03 18.70 18.10
N ALA A 138 -5.31 19.65 17.20
CA ALA A 138 -6.64 19.81 16.62
C ALA A 138 -7.05 18.57 15.82
N ALA A 139 -6.17 18.06 14.95
CA ALA A 139 -6.41 16.82 14.21
C ALA A 139 -6.67 15.61 15.12
N LYS A 140 -5.89 15.45 16.21
CA LYS A 140 -6.10 14.38 17.20
C LYS A 140 -7.48 14.48 17.86
N THR A 141 -7.92 15.69 18.21
CA THR A 141 -9.24 15.92 18.80
C THR A 141 -10.36 15.59 17.80
N LEU A 142 -10.23 16.01 16.54
CA LEU A 142 -11.20 15.67 15.49
C LEU A 142 -11.30 14.15 15.30
N PHE A 143 -10.18 13.46 15.11
CA PHE A 143 -10.19 12.01 14.90
C PHE A 143 -10.73 11.25 16.11
N GLY A 144 -10.45 11.70 17.34
CA GLY A 144 -11.01 11.11 18.55
C GLY A 144 -12.52 11.31 18.71
N LYS A 145 -13.11 12.33 18.06
CA LYS A 145 -14.57 12.50 18.00
C LYS A 145 -15.22 11.62 16.92
N ILE A 146 -14.49 11.37 15.82
CA ILE A 146 -14.99 10.56 14.70
C ILE A 146 -14.97 9.08 15.07
N SER A 147 -13.87 8.60 15.64
CA SER A 147 -13.70 7.18 15.95
C SER A 147 -12.73 6.94 17.10
N GLU A 148 -13.04 5.92 17.89
CA GLU A 148 -12.16 5.37 18.94
C GLU A 148 -11.26 4.24 18.42
N ARG A 149 -11.37 3.87 17.14
CA ARG A 149 -10.64 2.76 16.54
C ARG A 149 -9.17 3.11 16.30
N LYS A 150 -8.34 2.07 16.12
CA LYS A 150 -6.88 2.20 16.17
C LYS A 150 -6.29 2.68 14.85
N ASN A 151 -6.85 2.28 13.72
CA ASN A 151 -6.27 2.59 12.41
C ASN A 151 -7.24 3.44 11.59
N LEU A 152 -6.81 4.63 11.23
CA LEU A 152 -7.58 5.60 10.44
C LEU A 152 -6.89 5.85 9.11
N LEU A 153 -7.65 5.78 8.02
CA LEU A 153 -7.20 6.24 6.71
C LEU A 153 -7.74 7.63 6.46
N LEU A 154 -6.88 8.64 6.42
CA LEU A 154 -7.23 9.99 5.98
C LEU A 154 -6.98 10.11 4.47
N VAL A 155 -8.02 10.44 3.72
CA VAL A 155 -7.93 10.76 2.30
C VAL A 155 -8.10 12.26 2.13
N VAL A 156 -7.04 12.93 1.68
CA VAL A 156 -6.99 14.38 1.53
C VAL A 156 -6.26 14.77 0.25
N GLU A 157 -6.62 15.89 -0.35
CA GLU A 157 -5.91 16.40 -1.52
C GLU A 157 -4.47 16.78 -1.18
N ARG A 158 -3.57 16.65 -2.16
CA ARG A 158 -2.16 16.97 -1.97
C ARG A 158 -1.89 18.46 -1.73
N ALA A 159 -2.79 19.32 -2.20
CA ALA A 159 -2.71 20.77 -2.02
C ALA A 159 -2.98 21.24 -0.59
N ASP A 160 -3.67 20.43 0.24
CA ASP A 160 -3.99 20.80 1.64
C ASP A 160 -2.83 20.46 2.59
N GLU A 161 -1.75 21.24 2.51
CA GLU A 161 -0.56 21.04 3.34
C GLU A 161 -0.86 21.09 4.84
N ALA A 162 -1.82 21.90 5.26
CA ALA A 162 -2.20 22.05 6.66
C ALA A 162 -2.76 20.73 7.22
N ALA A 163 -3.62 20.03 6.48
CA ALA A 163 -4.12 18.72 6.84
C ALA A 163 -3.00 17.66 6.89
N TRP A 164 -2.13 17.62 5.88
CA TRP A 164 -0.99 16.69 5.82
C TRP A 164 -0.06 16.85 7.03
N LEU A 165 0.37 18.09 7.31
CA LEU A 165 1.26 18.39 8.42
C LEU A 165 0.63 18.10 9.78
N SER A 166 -0.68 18.34 9.90
CA SER A 166 -1.42 18.10 11.15
C SER A 166 -1.56 16.61 11.45
N ALA A 167 -1.84 15.77 10.45
CA ALA A 167 -2.13 14.35 10.64
C ALA A 167 -0.89 13.44 10.62
N ARG A 168 0.18 13.78 9.89
CA ARG A 168 1.30 12.84 9.61
C ARG A 168 2.06 12.33 10.83
N ASN A 169 2.00 13.08 11.94
CA ASN A 169 2.69 12.71 13.18
C ASN A 169 1.86 11.73 14.04
N LEU A 170 0.60 11.47 13.71
CA LEU A 170 -0.26 10.56 14.46
C LEU A 170 0.00 9.12 14.01
N PRO A 171 0.48 8.22 14.88
CA PRO A 171 0.84 6.84 14.48
C PRO A 171 -0.32 6.00 13.96
N GLN A 172 -1.54 6.35 14.39
CA GLN A 172 -2.80 5.72 14.02
C GLN A 172 -3.35 6.17 12.66
N VAL A 173 -2.82 7.26 12.08
CA VAL A 173 -3.37 7.85 10.86
C VAL A 173 -2.42 7.56 9.70
N HIS A 174 -2.94 6.88 8.68
CA HIS A 174 -2.31 6.77 7.38
C HIS A 174 -2.94 7.80 6.44
N ILE A 175 -2.13 8.54 5.68
CA ILE A 175 -2.61 9.62 4.80
C ILE A 175 -2.38 9.22 3.35
N LEU A 176 -3.41 9.38 2.52
CA LEU A 176 -3.32 9.19 1.08
C LEU A 176 -3.97 10.33 0.32
N GLU A 177 -3.44 10.59 -0.86
CA GLU A 177 -4.12 11.36 -1.89
C GLU A 177 -5.25 10.53 -2.52
N PRO A 178 -6.40 11.11 -2.91
CA PRO A 178 -7.49 10.37 -3.57
C PRO A 178 -7.05 9.55 -4.79
N GLY A 179 -6.08 10.04 -5.57
CA GLY A 179 -5.51 9.31 -6.72
C GLY A 179 -4.65 8.10 -6.36
N GLN A 180 -4.17 8.00 -5.11
CA GLN A 180 -3.36 6.89 -4.61
C GLN A 180 -4.15 5.89 -3.76
N LEU A 181 -5.46 6.12 -3.62
CA LEU A 181 -6.33 5.25 -2.83
C LEU A 181 -6.29 3.81 -3.36
N ASN A 182 -5.92 2.88 -2.49
CA ASN A 182 -5.69 1.49 -2.87
C ASN A 182 -6.37 0.50 -1.90
N THR A 183 -6.45 -0.76 -2.32
CA THR A 183 -7.20 -1.80 -1.59
C THR A 183 -6.55 -2.16 -0.25
N TYR A 184 -5.21 -2.20 -0.18
CA TYR A 184 -4.49 -2.57 1.05
C TYR A 184 -4.76 -1.57 2.18
N ASP A 185 -4.60 -0.28 1.92
CA ASP A 185 -4.70 0.76 2.94
C ASP A 185 -6.14 0.87 3.48
N VAL A 186 -7.15 0.66 2.63
CA VAL A 186 -8.57 0.62 3.06
C VAL A 186 -8.85 -0.57 3.99
N ILE A 187 -8.18 -1.71 3.79
CA ILE A 187 -8.40 -2.91 4.59
C ILE A 187 -7.66 -2.87 5.91
N VAL A 188 -6.43 -2.34 5.92
CA VAL A 188 -5.63 -2.17 7.14
C VAL A 188 -6.29 -1.16 8.09
N SER A 189 -6.95 -0.15 7.53
CA SER A 189 -7.67 0.85 8.31
C SER A 189 -9.04 0.37 8.75
N ASP A 190 -9.38 0.72 9.98
CA ASP A 190 -10.68 0.41 10.57
C ASP A 190 -11.74 1.34 9.99
N ASP A 191 -11.45 2.65 9.97
CA ASP A 191 -12.32 3.70 9.43
C ASP A 191 -11.59 4.53 8.38
N VAL A 192 -12.36 5.02 7.40
CA VAL A 192 -11.88 5.86 6.30
C VAL A 192 -12.51 7.24 6.43
N VAL A 193 -11.68 8.27 6.51
CA VAL A 193 -12.08 9.68 6.62
C VAL A 193 -11.70 10.40 5.33
N PHE A 194 -12.68 10.88 4.59
CA PHE A 194 -12.47 11.73 3.41
C PHE A 194 -12.62 13.19 3.79
N THR A 195 -11.78 14.07 3.24
CA THR A 195 -12.20 15.47 3.10
C THR A 195 -13.23 15.59 1.99
N GLN A 196 -14.14 16.56 2.08
CA GLN A 196 -15.18 16.77 1.08
C GLN A 196 -14.58 16.91 -0.34
N ALA A 197 -13.56 17.76 -0.48
CA ALA A 197 -12.85 17.94 -1.75
C ALA A 197 -12.24 16.63 -2.27
N ALA A 198 -11.62 15.83 -1.40
CA ALA A 198 -11.03 14.55 -1.80
C ALA A 198 -12.09 13.52 -2.21
N LEU A 199 -13.28 13.52 -1.58
CA LEU A 199 -14.39 12.65 -1.98
C LEU A 199 -14.92 13.03 -3.36
N GLU A 200 -15.12 14.32 -3.62
CA GLU A 200 -15.59 14.84 -4.91
C GLU A 200 -14.57 14.53 -6.03
N SER A 201 -13.27 14.72 -5.76
CA SER A 201 -12.18 14.35 -6.66
C SER A 201 -12.15 12.84 -6.93
N PHE A 202 -12.33 12.01 -5.91
CA PHE A 202 -12.38 10.55 -6.07
C PHE A 202 -13.59 10.07 -6.89
N VAL A 203 -14.77 10.66 -6.66
CA VAL A 203 -16.02 10.29 -7.34
C VAL A 203 -16.02 10.76 -8.80
N SER A 204 -15.53 11.97 -9.08
CA SER A 204 -15.38 12.47 -10.45
C SER A 204 -14.36 11.67 -11.27
N GLY A 205 -13.49 10.91 -10.60
CA GLY A 205 -12.45 10.13 -11.21
C GLY A 205 -11.28 11.00 -11.68
N PRO A 206 -10.24 10.41 -12.30
CA PRO A 206 -9.19 11.21 -12.90
C PRO A 206 -9.81 12.08 -13.99
N LYS A 207 -9.82 13.40 -13.80
CA LYS A 207 -10.01 14.35 -14.90
C LYS A 207 -9.00 13.93 -15.97
N ALA A 208 -9.48 13.62 -17.18
CA ALA A 208 -8.58 13.52 -18.31
C ALA A 208 -7.82 14.84 -18.35
N ASP A 209 -6.51 14.79 -18.17
CA ASP A 209 -5.67 15.95 -18.41
C ASP A 209 -5.95 16.37 -19.86
N GLU A 210 -6.66 17.49 -20.03
CA GLU A 210 -6.54 18.34 -21.20
C GLU A 210 -5.16 18.99 -21.14
N THR A 211 -4.09 18.19 -21.28
CA THR A 211 -2.80 18.69 -21.73
C THR A 211 -2.66 18.31 -23.19
N GLU A 212 -3.12 19.26 -24.01
CA GLU A 212 -2.47 19.74 -25.22
C GLU A 212 -1.85 18.68 -26.14
N GLY A 213 -2.48 18.53 -27.30
CA GLY A 213 -1.72 18.29 -28.50
C GLY A 213 -0.61 19.34 -28.62
N SER A 214 0.64 18.88 -28.58
CA SER A 214 1.73 19.53 -29.29
C SER A 214 2.53 18.44 -29.99
N ASP A 215 2.68 18.65 -31.28
CA ASP A 215 3.44 17.87 -32.24
C ASP A 215 4.83 17.43 -31.74
N ALA A 216 5.17 16.15 -31.98
CA ALA A 216 6.33 15.72 -32.79
C ALA A 216 6.50 14.20 -32.74
#